data_AF-A0A2Y9J2Q4-F1
#
_entry.id   AF-A0A2Y9J2Q4-F1
#
_cell.length_a   1.000
_cell.length_b   1.000
_cell.length_c   1.000
_cell.angle_alpha   90.00
_cell.angle_beta   90.00
_cell.angle_gamma   90.00
#
_symmetry.space_group_name_H-M   'P 1'
#
loop_
_entity.id
_entity.type
_entity.pdbx_description
1 polymer ?
#
loop_
_entity_poly.entity_id
_entity_poly.type
_entity_poly.pdbx_seq_one_letter_code
_entity_poly.pdbx_strand_id
1 'polypeptide(L)'
;MLPLRHALAVAAVQVFILSENWALGKNINFYNVRPPLDPTPFPNSFKCFTCENAGDNYNCNRWAEDKWCPQNTQYCLTVHHFTSRGRSTSITKKCASRSECHFVGCHHSRDSEHTECRSCCEGMICNVELPTNHTNAVFAVMRAQRTSGSGAPTPSLPALAWVSVLLLMQSHCS
;
A
#
# COMPACT_ATOMS: atom_id res chain seq x y z
N MET A 1 33.05 56.69 4.28
CA MET A 1 33.54 55.77 3.21
C MET A 1 33.95 54.39 3.75
N LEU A 2 34.70 54.30 4.85
CA LEU A 2 35.15 53.03 5.44
C LEU A 2 34.03 52.09 5.99
N PRO A 3 32.97 52.57 6.66
CA PRO A 3 31.95 51.67 7.23
C PRO A 3 31.05 51.05 6.16
N LEU A 4 30.77 51.78 5.07
CA LEU A 4 30.00 51.27 3.94
C LEU A 4 30.74 50.15 3.21
N ARG A 5 32.07 50.25 3.08
CA ARG A 5 32.89 49.19 2.50
C ARG A 5 32.91 47.91 3.34
N HIS A 6 32.94 48.05 4.67
CA HIS A 6 32.88 46.90 5.58
C HIS A 6 31.49 46.24 5.55
N ALA A 7 30.42 47.04 5.51
CA ALA A 7 29.05 46.52 5.38
C ALA A 7 28.86 45.73 4.07
N LEU A 8 29.42 46.24 2.95
CA LEU A 8 29.38 45.54 1.66
C LEU A 8 30.21 44.24 1.66
N ALA A 9 31.38 44.24 2.31
CA ALA A 9 32.20 43.03 2.43
C ALA A 9 31.50 41.95 3.27
N VAL A 10 30.88 42.33 4.39
CA VAL A 10 30.11 41.41 5.22
C VAL A 10 28.90 40.87 4.45
N ALA A 11 28.18 41.72 3.73
CA ALA A 11 27.05 41.29 2.90
C ALA A 11 27.48 40.29 1.81
N ALA A 12 28.61 40.53 1.14
CA ALA A 12 29.14 39.62 0.13
C ALA A 12 29.47 38.24 0.73
N VAL A 13 30.15 38.21 1.88
CA VAL A 13 30.50 36.95 2.57
C VAL A 13 29.25 36.17 3.00
N GLN A 14 28.22 36.86 3.52
CA GLN A 14 26.95 36.23 3.88
C GLN A 14 26.24 35.62 2.66
N VAL A 15 26.25 36.32 1.51
CA VAL A 15 25.69 35.80 0.26
C VAL A 15 26.44 34.55 -0.23
N PHE A 16 27.77 34.55 -0.16
CA PHE A 16 28.57 33.37 -0.52
C PHE A 16 28.28 32.17 0.38
N ILE A 17 28.27 32.34 1.71
CA ILE A 17 27.98 31.26 2.67
C ILE A 17 26.56 30.71 2.49
N LEU A 18 25.57 31.58 2.24
CA LEU A 18 24.19 31.16 1.96
C LEU A 18 24.07 30.45 0.59
N SER A 19 24.89 30.82 -0.39
CA SER A 19 24.90 30.19 -1.73
C SER A 19 25.52 28.78 -1.72
N GLU A 20 26.57 28.55 -0.93
CA GLU A 20 27.24 27.25 -0.83
C GLU A 20 26.35 26.21 -0.14
N ASN A 21 25.58 26.62 0.87
CA ASN A 21 24.58 25.77 1.53
C ASN A 21 23.42 25.38 0.59
N TRP A 22 23.06 26.25 -0.37
CA TRP A 22 22.07 25.94 -1.41
C TRP A 22 22.61 25.01 -2.50
N ALA A 23 23.90 25.14 -2.82
CA ALA A 23 24.56 24.31 -3.84
C ALA A 23 24.80 22.87 -3.37
N LEU A 24 25.07 22.65 -2.07
CA LEU A 24 25.33 21.31 -1.53
C LEU A 24 24.03 20.52 -1.22
N GLY A 25 22.90 21.21 -0.99
CA GLY A 25 21.62 20.58 -0.62
C GLY A 25 20.80 19.99 -1.77
N LYS A 26 21.27 20.04 -3.02
CA LYS A 26 20.46 19.73 -4.21
C LYS A 26 20.89 18.54 -5.05
N ASN A 27 21.92 17.81 -4.66
CA ASN A 27 22.43 16.70 -5.48
C ASN A 27 22.31 15.31 -4.83
N ILE A 28 21.20 15.08 -4.13
CA ILE A 28 20.69 13.72 -3.93
C ILE A 28 19.35 13.67 -4.64
N ASN A 29 19.35 13.23 -5.90
CA ASN A 29 18.11 13.05 -6.65
C ASN A 29 17.40 11.79 -6.15
N PHE A 30 16.76 11.90 -5.00
CA PHE A 30 15.93 10.83 -4.42
C PHE A 30 14.74 10.47 -5.34
N TYR A 31 14.39 11.35 -6.30
CA TYR A 31 13.36 11.10 -7.31
C TYR A 31 13.85 10.27 -8.50
N ASN A 32 15.17 10.11 -8.68
CA ASN A 32 15.76 9.20 -9.67
C ASN A 32 16.01 7.80 -9.11
N VAL A 33 15.87 7.60 -7.80
CA VAL A 33 15.67 6.27 -7.23
C VAL A 33 14.18 6.00 -7.24
N ARG A 34 13.60 5.90 -8.44
CA ARG A 34 12.36 5.16 -8.58
C ARG A 34 12.80 3.70 -8.64
N PRO A 35 12.57 2.87 -7.59
CA PRO A 35 12.65 1.43 -7.81
C PRO A 35 11.80 1.15 -9.06
N PRO A 36 12.23 0.28 -9.98
CA PRO A 36 11.36 -0.17 -11.04
C PRO A 36 10.01 -0.45 -10.38
N LEU A 37 8.95 0.24 -10.82
CA LEU A 37 7.61 -0.26 -10.55
C LEU A 37 7.65 -1.61 -11.22
N ASP A 38 7.82 -2.71 -10.47
CA ASP A 38 7.85 -4.04 -11.05
C ASP A 38 6.56 -4.13 -11.87
N PRO A 39 6.65 -4.04 -13.21
CA PRO A 39 5.45 -4.02 -14.01
C PRO A 39 4.73 -5.32 -13.70
N THR A 40 3.43 -5.22 -13.43
CA THR A 40 2.58 -6.39 -13.22
C THR A 40 2.88 -7.40 -14.32
N PRO A 41 3.33 -8.63 -14.01
CA PRO A 41 3.85 -9.55 -15.03
C PRO A 41 2.79 -9.98 -16.04
N PHE A 42 1.51 -9.82 -15.71
CA PHE A 42 0.36 -10.07 -16.58
C PHE A 42 -0.86 -9.28 -16.10
N PRO A 43 -1.89 -9.07 -16.95
CA PRO A 43 -3.13 -8.40 -16.56
C PRO A 43 -3.81 -9.09 -15.36
N ASN A 44 -4.29 -8.31 -14.40
CA ASN A 44 -4.90 -8.80 -13.16
C ASN A 44 -3.96 -9.64 -12.27
N SER A 45 -2.63 -9.51 -12.43
CA SER A 45 -1.69 -10.10 -11.47
C SER A 45 -1.94 -9.52 -10.08
N PHE A 46 -1.85 -10.37 -9.07
CA PHE A 46 -2.03 -10.02 -7.68
C PHE A 46 -0.91 -10.62 -6.84
N LYS A 47 -0.83 -10.21 -5.59
CA LYS A 47 0.12 -10.74 -4.60
C LYS A 47 -0.66 -11.28 -3.42
N CYS A 48 -0.07 -12.22 -2.70
CA CYS A 48 -0.55 -12.71 -1.41
C CYS A 48 0.62 -12.66 -0.43
N PHE A 49 0.33 -12.63 0.87
CA PHE A 49 1.35 -13.08 1.81
C PHE A 49 1.64 -14.56 1.56
N THR A 50 2.91 -14.93 1.52
CA THR A 50 3.35 -16.32 1.35
C THR A 50 4.36 -16.70 2.41
N CYS A 51 4.08 -17.78 3.14
CA CYS A 51 4.98 -18.34 4.15
C CYS A 51 4.63 -19.82 4.35
N GLU A 52 5.59 -20.60 4.82
CA GLU A 52 5.42 -22.02 5.11
C GLU A 52 5.82 -22.28 6.57
N ASN A 53 4.92 -22.90 7.33
CA ASN A 53 5.13 -23.27 8.73
C ASN A 53 5.63 -22.14 9.65
N ALA A 54 5.12 -20.92 9.44
CA ALA A 54 5.46 -19.77 10.30
C ALA A 54 4.84 -19.94 11.70
N GLY A 55 5.57 -19.52 12.74
CA GLY A 55 5.10 -19.62 14.13
C GLY A 55 4.02 -18.61 14.52
N ASP A 56 3.96 -17.47 13.83
CA ASP A 56 3.00 -16.40 14.09
C ASP A 56 2.71 -15.54 12.84
N ASN A 57 1.60 -14.80 12.88
CA ASN A 57 1.14 -14.00 11.74
C ASN A 57 2.09 -12.85 11.40
N TYR A 58 2.69 -12.25 12.43
CA TYR A 58 3.54 -11.08 12.26
C TYR A 58 4.77 -11.46 11.45
N ASN A 59 5.49 -12.50 11.86
CA ASN A 59 6.67 -12.98 11.16
C ASN A 59 6.33 -13.47 9.74
N CYS A 60 5.21 -14.17 9.56
CA CYS A 60 4.75 -14.57 8.22
C CYS A 60 4.56 -13.36 7.29
N ASN A 61 3.86 -12.31 7.75
CA ASN A 61 3.63 -11.12 6.93
C ASN A 61 4.88 -10.26 6.76
N ARG A 62 5.73 -10.17 7.80
CA ARG A 62 6.93 -9.32 7.83
C ARG A 62 8.02 -9.82 6.89
N TRP A 63 8.17 -11.13 6.76
CA TRP A 63 9.25 -11.76 5.99
C TRP A 63 8.75 -12.41 4.69
N ALA A 64 7.48 -12.21 4.33
CA ALA A 64 6.97 -12.63 3.04
C ALA A 64 7.76 -11.96 1.91
N GLU A 65 8.13 -12.77 0.92
CA GLU A 65 8.74 -12.28 -0.30
C GLU A 65 7.77 -11.38 -1.08
N ASP A 66 8.26 -10.28 -1.64
CA ASP A 66 7.45 -9.39 -2.48
C ASP A 66 7.31 -9.91 -3.92
N LYS A 67 6.70 -11.09 -4.07
CA LYS A 67 6.54 -11.76 -5.37
C LYS A 67 5.09 -11.77 -5.86
N TRP A 68 4.94 -11.76 -7.19
CA TRP A 68 3.66 -11.92 -7.86
C TRP A 68 3.18 -13.38 -7.80
N CYS A 69 1.86 -13.56 -7.68
CA CYS A 69 1.26 -14.88 -7.77
C CYS A 69 1.35 -15.44 -9.21
N PRO A 70 1.43 -16.77 -9.40
CA PRO A 70 1.48 -17.38 -10.72
C PRO A 70 0.13 -17.31 -11.45
N GLN A 71 0.15 -17.38 -12.79
CA GLN A 71 -1.04 -17.17 -13.65
C GLN A 71 -2.21 -18.12 -13.40
N ASN A 72 -1.95 -19.32 -12.85
CA ASN A 72 -2.96 -20.34 -12.57
C ASN A 72 -3.60 -20.21 -11.18
N THR A 73 -3.40 -19.08 -10.49
CA THR A 73 -3.98 -18.78 -9.19
C THR A 73 -4.87 -17.55 -9.27
N GLN A 74 -5.87 -17.50 -8.39
CA GLN A 74 -6.84 -16.39 -8.33
C GLN A 74 -7.12 -15.92 -6.89
N TYR A 75 -6.64 -16.68 -5.90
CA TYR A 75 -6.97 -16.46 -4.49
C TYR A 75 -5.73 -16.52 -3.62
N CYS A 76 -5.84 -15.98 -2.42
CA CYS A 76 -4.89 -16.20 -1.36
C CYS A 76 -5.48 -17.21 -0.37
N LEU A 77 -4.78 -18.31 -0.14
CA LEU A 77 -5.12 -19.31 0.88
C LEU A 77 -4.32 -19.03 2.15
N THR A 78 -4.99 -19.15 3.30
CA THR A 78 -4.36 -19.22 4.63
C THR A 78 -4.80 -20.50 5.32
N VAL A 79 -3.83 -21.26 5.82
CA VAL A 79 -4.03 -22.41 6.72
C VAL A 79 -3.41 -22.03 8.06
N HIS A 80 -4.20 -22.14 9.12
CA HIS A 80 -3.78 -21.82 10.48
C HIS A 80 -4.03 -23.00 11.40
N HIS A 81 -2.94 -23.54 11.96
CA HIS A 81 -2.97 -24.52 13.04
C HIS A 81 -2.72 -23.81 14.36
N PHE A 82 -3.58 -24.07 15.34
CA PHE A 82 -3.47 -23.48 16.66
C PHE A 82 -4.02 -24.39 17.75
N THR A 83 -3.59 -24.17 18.98
CA THR A 83 -4.08 -24.92 20.14
C THR A 83 -5.48 -24.47 20.54
N SER A 84 -6.18 -25.27 21.36
CA SER A 84 -7.47 -24.92 21.98
C SER A 84 -7.49 -23.55 22.69
N ARG A 85 -6.32 -23.09 23.16
CA ARG A 85 -6.13 -21.78 23.80
C ARG A 85 -5.88 -20.62 22.82
N GLY A 86 -5.91 -20.88 21.51
CA GLY A 86 -5.70 -19.86 20.47
C GLY A 86 -4.23 -19.61 20.12
N ARG A 87 -3.27 -20.38 20.65
CA ARG A 87 -1.85 -20.20 20.34
C ARG A 87 -1.52 -20.83 18.99
N SER A 88 -1.06 -20.02 18.04
CA SER A 88 -0.57 -20.50 16.74
C SER A 88 0.55 -21.52 16.90
N THR A 89 0.46 -22.61 16.16
CA THR A 89 1.48 -23.66 16.07
C THR A 89 2.12 -23.71 14.70
N SER A 90 1.35 -23.41 13.64
CA SER A 90 1.86 -23.28 12.28
C SER A 90 0.91 -22.42 11.44
N ILE A 91 1.46 -21.57 10.59
CA ILE A 91 0.74 -20.76 9.62
C ILE A 91 1.36 -21.00 8.26
N THR A 92 0.52 -21.32 7.28
CA THR A 92 0.90 -21.40 5.88
C THR A 92 0.02 -20.47 5.08
N LYS A 93 0.64 -19.58 4.30
CA LYS A 93 -0.05 -18.70 3.36
C LYS A 93 0.50 -18.92 1.96
N LYS A 94 -0.36 -18.97 0.95
CA LYS A 94 0.06 -19.13 -0.45
C LYS A 94 -0.96 -18.57 -1.44
N CYS A 95 -0.49 -18.28 -2.66
CA CYS A 95 -1.37 -18.12 -3.81
C CYS A 95 -2.04 -19.48 -4.11
N ALA A 96 -3.32 -19.46 -4.47
CA ALA A 96 -4.13 -20.66 -4.62
C ALA A 96 -5.07 -20.57 -5.83
N SER A 97 -5.28 -21.73 -6.44
CA SER A 97 -6.31 -21.96 -7.45
C SER A 97 -7.70 -22.09 -6.81
N ARG A 98 -8.76 -21.96 -7.61
CA ARG A 98 -10.13 -22.23 -7.14
C ARG A 98 -10.28 -23.62 -6.52
N SER A 99 -9.69 -24.65 -7.12
CA SER A 99 -9.72 -26.04 -6.64
C SER A 99 -9.20 -26.19 -5.22
N GLU A 100 -8.12 -25.47 -4.87
CA GLU A 100 -7.53 -25.50 -3.53
C GLU A 100 -8.40 -24.79 -2.48
N CYS A 101 -9.27 -23.89 -2.91
CA CYS A 101 -10.18 -23.13 -2.04
C CYS A 101 -11.55 -23.79 -1.83
N HIS A 102 -11.78 -25.01 -2.33
CA HIS A 102 -13.06 -25.72 -2.11
C HIS A 102 -13.28 -26.11 -0.64
N PHE A 103 -12.21 -26.36 0.11
CA PHE A 103 -12.26 -26.85 1.49
C PHE A 103 -11.81 -25.76 2.47
N VAL A 104 -12.67 -24.75 2.64
CA VAL A 104 -12.55 -23.75 3.71
C VAL A 104 -13.34 -24.18 4.94
N GLY A 105 -13.01 -23.63 6.10
CA GLY A 105 -13.64 -23.97 7.37
C GLY A 105 -12.60 -24.39 8.41
N CYS A 106 -13.10 -24.77 9.59
CA CYS A 106 -12.26 -25.28 10.67
C CYS A 106 -12.52 -26.76 10.92
N HIS A 107 -11.47 -27.50 11.20
CA HIS A 107 -11.53 -28.88 11.64
C HIS A 107 -10.78 -29.00 12.97
N HIS A 108 -11.50 -29.47 13.98
CA HIS A 108 -10.91 -29.80 15.27
C HIS A 108 -10.51 -31.28 15.27
N SER A 109 -9.23 -31.56 15.51
CA SER A 109 -8.76 -32.92 15.67
C SER A 109 -9.30 -33.47 16.99
N ARG A 110 -10.02 -34.60 16.98
CA ARG A 110 -10.58 -35.18 18.21
C ARG A 110 -9.52 -35.75 19.16
N ASP A 111 -8.35 -36.08 18.62
CA ASP A 111 -7.26 -36.74 19.34
C ASP A 111 -6.14 -35.77 19.75
N SER A 112 -6.20 -34.52 19.32
CA SER A 112 -5.20 -33.51 19.66
C SER A 112 -5.86 -32.20 20.03
N GLU A 113 -5.30 -31.43 20.97
CA GLU A 113 -5.82 -30.11 21.33
C GLU A 113 -5.60 -29.04 20.23
N HIS A 114 -5.53 -29.45 18.96
CA HIS A 114 -5.21 -28.60 17.82
C HIS A 114 -6.40 -28.45 16.89
N THR A 115 -6.57 -27.22 16.40
CA THR A 115 -7.57 -26.86 15.40
C THR A 115 -6.83 -26.40 14.14
N GLU A 116 -7.29 -26.87 13.00
CA GLU A 116 -6.88 -26.37 11.69
C GLU A 116 -8.02 -25.52 11.13
N CYS A 117 -7.75 -24.28 10.76
CA CYS A 117 -8.69 -23.44 10.03
C CYS A 117 -8.11 -23.03 8.67
N ARG A 118 -8.95 -23.07 7.63
CA ARG A 118 -8.62 -22.71 6.25
C ARG A 118 -9.54 -21.59 5.77
N SER A 119 -8.96 -20.53 5.21
CA SER A 119 -9.70 -19.46 4.52
C SER A 119 -9.07 -19.15 3.17
N CYS A 120 -9.92 -18.74 2.23
CA CYS A 120 -9.47 -18.16 0.97
C CYS A 120 -10.07 -16.77 0.78
N CYS A 121 -9.31 -15.87 0.16
CA CYS A 121 -9.82 -14.56 -0.23
C CYS A 121 -9.38 -14.18 -1.65
N GLU A 122 -10.15 -13.32 -2.30
CA GLU A 122 -9.80 -12.72 -3.59
C GLU A 122 -9.33 -11.28 -3.39
N GLY A 123 -8.21 -10.92 -4.03
CA GLY A 123 -7.67 -9.56 -4.03
C GLY A 123 -6.17 -9.48 -3.72
N MET A 124 -5.59 -8.31 -3.95
CA MET A 124 -4.18 -8.05 -3.65
C MET A 124 -3.93 -8.01 -2.15
N ILE A 125 -3.07 -8.90 -1.65
CA ILE A 125 -2.64 -9.00 -0.25
C ILE A 125 -3.86 -9.13 0.68
N CYS A 126 -4.90 -9.85 0.26
CA CYS A 126 -6.15 -9.94 1.04
C CYS A 126 -6.02 -10.80 2.31
N ASN A 127 -5.01 -11.68 2.37
CA ASN A 127 -4.84 -12.67 3.44
C ASN A 127 -3.99 -12.16 4.62
N VAL A 128 -4.20 -10.92 5.03
CA VAL A 128 -3.45 -10.29 6.14
C VAL A 128 -3.71 -11.02 7.46
N GLU A 129 -4.97 -11.34 7.73
CA GLU A 129 -5.43 -11.96 8.97
C GLU A 129 -5.48 -13.50 8.91
N LEU A 130 -5.50 -14.12 10.08
CA LEU A 130 -5.63 -15.56 10.22
C LEU A 130 -7.08 -16.00 10.43
N PRO A 131 -7.50 -17.13 9.84
CA PRO A 131 -8.73 -17.78 10.23
C PRO A 131 -8.56 -18.44 11.60
N THR A 132 -9.55 -18.30 12.47
CA THR A 132 -9.52 -18.79 13.87
C THR A 132 -10.81 -19.50 14.26
N ASN A 133 -11.88 -19.37 13.47
CA ASN A 133 -13.17 -20.01 13.71
C ASN A 133 -13.95 -20.15 12.39
N HIS A 134 -15.13 -20.76 12.43
CA HIS A 134 -15.96 -20.98 11.23
C HIS A 134 -16.50 -19.68 10.61
N THR A 135 -16.48 -18.55 11.31
CA THR A 135 -16.99 -17.27 10.79
C THR A 135 -15.98 -16.56 9.88
N ASN A 136 -14.68 -16.74 10.13
CA ASN A 136 -13.60 -16.16 9.31
C ASN A 136 -12.83 -17.21 8.49
N ALA A 137 -12.98 -18.49 8.77
CA ALA A 137 -12.52 -19.60 7.94
C ALA A 137 -13.47 -19.85 6.75
N VAL A 138 -13.58 -18.85 5.87
CA VAL A 138 -14.53 -18.84 4.76
C VAL A 138 -13.83 -18.58 3.43
N PHE A 139 -14.56 -18.72 2.32
CA PHE A 139 -14.12 -18.29 1.01
C PHE A 139 -14.71 -16.91 0.70
N ALA A 140 -13.92 -15.86 0.93
CA ALA A 140 -14.31 -14.47 0.75
C ALA A 140 -13.95 -13.94 -0.65
N VAL A 141 -14.95 -13.88 -1.52
CA VAL A 141 -14.82 -13.33 -2.88
C VAL A 141 -15.25 -11.86 -2.84
N MET A 142 -14.32 -10.92 -3.04
CA MET A 142 -14.69 -9.52 -3.21
C MET A 142 -15.25 -9.33 -4.62
N ARG A 143 -16.57 -9.16 -4.75
CA ARG A 143 -17.14 -8.69 -6.01
C ARG A 143 -16.57 -7.30 -6.26
N ALA A 144 -15.80 -7.14 -7.33
CA ALA A 144 -15.39 -5.84 -7.82
C ALA A 144 -16.66 -5.04 -8.17
N GLN A 145 -17.15 -4.25 -7.23
CA GLN A 145 -18.02 -3.13 -7.57
C GLN A 145 -17.09 -2.17 -8.31
N ARG A 146 -17.02 -2.32 -9.65
CA ARG A 146 -16.43 -1.34 -10.56
C ARG A 146 -17.27 -0.08 -10.42
N THR A 147 -17.06 0.69 -9.37
CA THR A 147 -17.40 2.11 -9.40
C THR A 147 -16.38 2.72 -10.35
N SER A 148 -16.73 2.74 -11.64
CA SER A 148 -16.24 3.78 -12.53
C SER A 148 -16.64 5.09 -11.88
N GLY A 149 -15.73 5.65 -11.08
CA GLY A 149 -15.89 6.99 -10.55
C GLY A 149 -15.82 7.95 -11.71
N SER A 150 -16.97 8.19 -12.37
CA SER A 150 -17.16 9.40 -13.15
C SER A 150 -17.20 10.55 -12.15
N GLY A 151 -16.02 11.00 -11.73
CA GLY A 151 -15.88 12.29 -11.07
C GLY A 151 -16.35 13.33 -12.07
N ALA A 152 -17.54 13.89 -11.82
CA ALA A 152 -18.06 15.03 -12.54
C ALA A 152 -16.99 16.13 -12.58
N PRO A 153 -16.83 16.86 -13.69
CA PRO A 153 -15.83 17.92 -13.77
C PRO A 153 -16.19 19.01 -12.75
N THR A 154 -15.40 19.09 -11.68
CA THR A 154 -15.41 20.25 -10.78
C THR A 154 -14.93 21.46 -11.59
N PRO A 155 -15.69 22.56 -11.66
CA PRO A 155 -15.25 23.75 -12.37
C PRO A 155 -13.99 24.29 -11.70
N SER A 156 -12.97 24.57 -12.50
CA SER A 156 -11.68 25.03 -12.04
C SER A 156 -11.80 26.46 -11.46
N LEU A 157 -11.27 26.65 -10.24
CA LEU A 157 -11.14 27.92 -9.54
C LEU A 157 -10.68 29.13 -10.39
N PRO A 158 -9.83 29.01 -11.44
CA PRO A 158 -9.56 30.14 -12.34
C PRO A 158 -10.81 30.75 -12.97
N ALA A 159 -11.84 29.97 -13.32
CA ALA A 159 -13.05 30.50 -13.95
C ALA A 159 -13.81 31.48 -13.04
N LEU A 160 -13.81 31.25 -11.72
CA LEU A 160 -14.42 32.14 -10.73
C LEU A 160 -13.58 33.42 -10.51
N ALA A 161 -12.26 33.34 -10.66
CA ALA A 161 -11.36 34.49 -10.58
C ALA A 161 -11.53 35.47 -11.78
N TRP A 162 -11.84 34.96 -12.97
CA TRP A 162 -12.13 35.82 -14.13
C TRP A 162 -13.43 36.61 -13.97
N VAL A 163 -14.46 36.01 -13.36
CA VAL A 163 -15.75 36.67 -13.11
C VAL A 163 -15.62 37.79 -12.08
N SER A 164 -14.82 37.61 -11.03
CA SER A 164 -14.59 38.64 -10.01
C SER A 164 -13.74 39.82 -10.52
N VAL A 165 -12.76 39.59 -11.40
CA VAL A 165 -12.01 40.68 -12.06
C VAL A 165 -12.90 41.50 -13.00
N LEU A 166 -13.81 40.85 -13.73
CA LEU A 166 -14.76 41.54 -14.62
C LEU A 166 -15.77 42.40 -13.86
N LEU A 167 -16.25 41.95 -12.70
CA LEU A 167 -17.15 42.71 -11.82
C LEU A 167 -16.45 43.92 -11.20
N LEU A 168 -15.18 43.79 -10.81
CA LEU A 168 -14.39 44.89 -10.26
C LEU A 168 -14.08 45.99 -11.31
N MET A 169 -13.88 45.61 -12.57
CA MET A 169 -13.65 46.58 -13.66
C MET A 169 -14.91 47.37 -14.05
N GLN A 170 -16.12 46.83 -13.82
CA GLN A 170 -17.37 47.56 -14.03
C GLN A 170 -17.65 48.58 -12.91
N SER A 171 -17.15 48.35 -11.68
CA SER A 171 -17.31 49.27 -10.54
C SER A 171 -16.37 50.49 -10.52
N HIS A 172 -15.44 50.59 -11.49
CA HIS A 172 -14.53 51.73 -11.62
C HIS A 172 -14.77 52.57 -12.89
N CYS A 173 -15.88 52.32 -13.59
CA CYS A 173 -16.35 53.15 -14.69
C CYS A 173 -17.81 53.55 -14.44
N SER A 174 -18.05 54.32 -13.37
CA SER A 174 -19.24 55.14 -13.14
C SER A 174 -18.84 56.32 -12.28
#